data_AF-A0A452XQI1-F1
#
_entry.id   AF-A0A452XQI1-F1
#
_cell.length_a   1.000
_cell.length_b   1.000
_cell.length_c   1.000
_cell.angle_alpha   90.00
_cell.angle_beta   90.00
_cell.angle_gamma   90.00
#
_symmetry.space_group_name_H-M   'P 1'
#
loop_
_entity.id
_entity.type
_entity.pdbx_description
1 polymer ?
#
loop_
_entity_poly.entity_id
_entity_poly.type
_entity_poly.pdbx_seq_one_letter_code
_entity_poly.pdbx_strand_id
1 'polypeptide(L)'
;MSTDVVVIVAVTILIGLFSMQHYGTDKVGWLFAPLVFLWFILIGSVGAFNIHKYNSSVLKAYNPVYIYRFLRRAKSEIWTSLGGVMLSITGTEALFADLCHFPVLAIQIAFTLVVFPCLLLAYTGQAAYIIVHKDHVVDAFYRSIPDAIYWPAFVIATLAAIVASQATISATYSIIKQALALGCFPRVSVVHTSKKFLGQIYIPDINWVLMILCIAVTAGFKNQIQIGNAYGTAVVIVMLVTTFLMVPIMLLV
;
A
#
# COMPACT_ATOMS: atom_id res chain seq x y z
N MET A 1 -5.33 1.29 -24.06
CA MET A 1 -4.31 2.36 -24.11
C MET A 1 -2.97 1.73 -24.46
N SER A 2 -2.15 2.33 -25.32
CA SER A 2 -0.80 1.82 -25.56
C SER A 2 -0.01 1.87 -24.25
N THR A 3 0.74 0.82 -23.92
CA THR A 3 1.52 0.71 -22.68
C THR A 3 2.41 1.93 -22.45
N ASP A 4 2.94 2.51 -23.53
CA ASP A 4 3.78 3.71 -23.45
C ASP A 4 3.02 4.95 -22.95
N VAL A 5 1.74 5.09 -23.27
CA VAL A 5 0.92 6.21 -22.77
C VAL A 5 0.73 6.11 -21.25
N VAL A 6 0.51 4.90 -20.74
CA VAL A 6 0.37 4.67 -19.30
C VAL A 6 1.67 5.01 -18.57
N VAL A 7 2.82 4.63 -19.14
CA VAL A 7 4.14 4.95 -18.57
C VAL A 7 4.38 6.46 -18.58
N ILE A 8 4.06 7.17 -19.68
CA ILE A 8 4.22 8.63 -19.76
C ILE A 8 3.36 9.34 -18.72
N VAL A 9 2.10 8.93 -18.57
CA VAL A 9 1.18 9.49 -17.56
C VAL A 9 1.72 9.23 -16.16
N ALA A 10 2.17 8.00 -15.86
CA ALA A 10 2.74 7.66 -14.56
C ALA A 10 4.00 8.50 -14.24
N VAL A 11 4.92 8.65 -15.20
CA VAL A 11 6.12 9.49 -15.04
C VAL A 11 5.74 10.95 -14.82
N THR A 12 4.74 11.47 -15.53
CA THR A 12 4.25 12.84 -15.35
C THR A 12 3.69 13.06 -13.94
N ILE A 13 2.91 12.11 -13.43
CA ILE A 13 2.38 12.13 -12.07
C ILE A 13 3.53 12.08 -11.04
N LEU A 14 4.53 11.23 -11.25
CA LEU A 14 5.71 11.14 -10.38
C LEU A 14 6.47 12.46 -10.34
N ILE A 15 6.78 13.06 -11.49
CA ILE A 15 7.47 14.36 -11.54
C ILE A 15 6.66 15.43 -10.81
N GLY A 16 5.34 15.50 -11.05
CA GLY A 16 4.46 16.44 -10.36
C GLY A 16 4.46 16.23 -8.85
N LEU A 17 4.35 14.97 -8.40
CA LEU A 17 4.34 14.60 -6.99
C LEU A 17 5.65 14.96 -6.31
N PHE A 18 6.80 14.54 -6.86
CA PHE A 18 8.13 14.80 -6.31
C PHE A 18 8.52 16.27 -6.36
N SER A 19 8.08 17.00 -7.39
CA SER A 19 8.27 18.45 -7.50
C SER A 19 7.46 19.20 -6.44
N MET A 20 6.26 18.74 -6.10
CA MET A 20 5.40 19.40 -5.12
C MET A 20 5.84 19.17 -3.66
N GLN A 21 6.79 18.26 -3.42
CA GLN A 21 7.27 17.91 -2.06
C GLN A 21 7.81 19.10 -1.26
N HIS A 22 8.44 20.07 -1.93
CA HIS A 22 9.04 21.23 -1.26
C HIS A 22 8.01 22.18 -0.62
N TYR A 23 6.74 22.10 -1.00
CA TYR A 23 5.67 22.91 -0.41
C TYR A 23 5.21 22.41 0.97
N GLY A 24 5.70 21.24 1.40
CA GLY A 24 5.53 20.71 2.74
C GLY A 24 4.18 20.06 3.03
N THR A 25 4.20 19.09 3.95
CA THR A 25 3.04 18.31 4.38
C THR A 25 2.16 19.04 5.40
N ASP A 26 2.63 20.12 6.03
CA ASP A 26 1.90 20.91 7.04
C ASP A 26 0.52 21.40 6.55
N LYS A 27 0.41 21.88 5.32
CA LYS A 27 -0.85 22.46 4.80
C LYS A 27 -1.85 21.41 4.30
N VAL A 28 -1.37 20.22 3.93
CA VAL A 28 -2.17 19.20 3.22
C VAL A 28 -2.46 17.98 4.10
N GLY A 29 -1.72 17.79 5.19
CA GLY A 29 -1.87 16.63 6.08
C GLY A 29 -3.27 16.43 6.65
N TRP A 30 -4.02 17.52 6.89
CA TRP A 30 -5.41 17.43 7.36
C TRP A 30 -6.38 16.84 6.31
N LEU A 31 -6.08 16.99 5.02
CA LEU A 31 -6.87 16.41 3.93
C LEU A 31 -6.60 14.91 3.71
N PHE A 32 -5.47 14.39 4.20
CA PHE A 32 -5.09 13.00 3.98
C PHE A 32 -6.01 12.01 4.71
N ALA A 33 -6.31 12.28 5.98
CA ALA A 33 -7.18 11.42 6.78
C ALA A 33 -8.60 11.23 6.21
N PRO A 34 -9.37 12.29 5.89
CA PRO A 34 -10.71 12.12 5.33
C PRO A 34 -10.69 11.45 3.95
N LEU A 35 -9.65 11.67 3.15
CA LEU A 35 -9.52 11.08 1.83
C LEU A 35 -9.30 9.57 1.90
N VAL A 36 -8.38 9.14 2.76
CA VAL A 36 -8.12 7.71 3.01
C VAL A 36 -9.35 7.04 3.64
N PHE A 37 -10.03 7.72 4.55
CA PHE A 37 -11.28 7.22 5.13
C PHE A 37 -12.38 7.03 4.07
N LEU A 38 -12.57 8.01 3.18
CA LEU A 38 -13.51 7.92 2.07
C LEU A 38 -13.16 6.77 1.12
N TRP A 39 -11.88 6.57 0.83
CA TRP A 39 -11.39 5.43 0.05
C TRP A 39 -11.77 4.09 0.68
N PHE A 40 -11.55 3.92 1.98
CA PHE A 40 -11.91 2.68 2.68
C PHE A 40 -13.41 2.41 2.66
N ILE A 41 -14.25 3.42 2.92
CA ILE A 41 -15.71 3.29 2.83
C ILE A 41 -16.13 2.93 1.40
N LEU A 42 -15.52 3.54 0.39
CA LEU A 42 -15.84 3.27 -1.00
C LEU A 42 -15.54 1.81 -1.36
N ILE A 43 -14.34 1.31 -1.08
CA ILE A 43 -14.01 -0.09 -1.40
C ILE A 43 -14.82 -1.08 -0.56
N GLY A 44 -15.13 -0.74 0.70
CA GLY A 44 -15.96 -1.57 1.57
C GLY A 44 -17.40 -1.68 1.08
N SER A 45 -18.00 -0.55 0.65
CA SER A 45 -19.37 -0.51 0.12
C SER A 45 -19.49 -1.24 -1.23
N VAL A 46 -18.52 -1.06 -2.14
CA VAL A 46 -18.45 -1.82 -3.40
C VAL A 46 -18.29 -3.31 -3.11
N GLY A 47 -17.42 -3.68 -2.17
CA GLY A 47 -17.22 -5.05 -1.74
C GLY A 47 -18.52 -5.69 -1.23
N ALA A 48 -19.22 -5.02 -0.31
CA ALA A 48 -20.50 -5.46 0.23
C ALA A 48 -21.58 -5.62 -0.86
N PHE A 49 -21.66 -4.66 -1.79
CA PHE A 49 -22.58 -4.72 -2.93
C PHE A 49 -22.31 -5.95 -3.80
N ASN A 50 -21.05 -6.25 -4.09
CA ASN A 50 -20.67 -7.39 -4.92
C ASN A 50 -20.96 -8.74 -4.24
N ILE A 51 -20.78 -8.84 -2.92
CA ILE A 51 -21.14 -10.05 -2.16
C ILE A 51 -22.65 -10.31 -2.23
N HIS A 52 -23.47 -9.25 -2.15
CA HIS A 52 -24.92 -9.38 -2.24
C HIS A 52 -25.38 -9.72 -3.67
N LYS A 53 -24.79 -9.08 -4.69
CA LYS A 53 -25.20 -9.22 -6.09
C LYS A 53 -24.78 -10.54 -6.74
N TYR A 54 -23.53 -10.97 -6.53
CA TYR A 54 -22.96 -12.08 -7.32
C TYR A 54 -23.06 -13.43 -6.59
N ASN A 55 -22.54 -13.54 -5.36
CA ASN A 55 -22.65 -14.78 -4.60
C ASN A 55 -22.26 -14.61 -3.12
N SER A 56 -23.21 -14.82 -2.20
CA SER A 56 -22.91 -14.82 -0.75
C SER A 56 -22.18 -16.08 -0.26
N SER A 57 -22.07 -17.12 -1.09
CA SER A 57 -21.31 -18.34 -0.75
C SER A 57 -19.82 -18.08 -0.56
N VAL A 58 -19.28 -16.94 -1.03
CA VAL A 58 -17.89 -16.55 -0.81
C VAL A 58 -17.56 -16.39 0.68
N LEU A 59 -18.54 -16.03 1.51
CA LEU A 59 -18.35 -15.94 2.96
C LEU A 59 -17.99 -17.30 3.60
N LYS A 60 -18.25 -18.43 2.91
CA LYS A 60 -17.78 -19.74 3.37
C LYS A 60 -16.25 -19.82 3.40
N ALA A 61 -15.53 -18.93 2.71
CA ALA A 61 -14.07 -18.86 2.73
C ALA A 61 -13.50 -18.59 4.13
N TYR A 62 -14.27 -18.01 5.07
CA TYR A 62 -13.84 -17.85 6.47
C TYR A 62 -13.74 -19.17 7.23
N ASN A 63 -14.34 -20.25 6.72
CA ASN A 63 -14.24 -21.54 7.37
C ASN A 63 -12.87 -22.19 7.04
N PRO A 64 -12.04 -22.49 8.06
CA PRO A 64 -10.69 -23.04 7.87
C PRO A 64 -10.67 -24.42 7.19
N VAL A 65 -11.82 -25.11 7.12
CA VAL A 65 -11.95 -26.36 6.36
C VAL A 65 -11.65 -26.14 4.87
N TYR A 66 -11.96 -24.97 4.31
CA TYR A 66 -11.71 -24.69 2.88
C TYR A 66 -10.23 -24.44 2.60
N ILE A 67 -9.50 -23.75 3.47
CA ILE A 67 -8.05 -23.58 3.31
C ILE A 67 -7.34 -24.93 3.44
N TYR A 68 -7.76 -25.78 4.39
CA TYR A 68 -7.20 -27.13 4.52
C TYR A 68 -7.47 -27.99 3.27
N ARG A 69 -8.70 -27.96 2.72
CA ARG A 69 -9.04 -28.65 1.47
C ARG A 69 -8.28 -28.10 0.27
N PHE A 70 -8.05 -26.79 0.23
CA PHE A 70 -7.29 -26.11 -0.82
C PHE A 70 -5.82 -26.56 -0.79
N LEU A 71 -5.20 -26.57 0.40
CA LEU A 71 -3.82 -27.03 0.58
C LEU A 71 -3.66 -28.54 0.36
N ARG A 72 -4.64 -29.36 0.75
CA ARG A 72 -4.58 -30.83 0.54
C ARG A 72 -4.71 -31.24 -0.92
N ARG A 73 -5.40 -30.44 -1.75
CA ARG A 73 -5.51 -30.67 -3.20
C ARG A 73 -4.28 -30.16 -3.97
N ALA A 74 -3.27 -29.63 -3.28
CA ALA A 74 -2.27 -28.79 -3.90
C ALA A 74 -1.24 -29.53 -4.75
N LYS A 75 -0.97 -28.95 -5.94
CA LYS A 75 0.24 -29.15 -6.76
C LYS A 75 1.19 -27.95 -6.58
N SER A 76 2.34 -27.97 -7.25
CA SER A 76 3.36 -26.90 -7.20
C SER A 76 2.81 -25.48 -7.49
N GLU A 77 1.81 -25.34 -8.37
CA GLU A 77 1.22 -24.04 -8.76
C GLU A 77 0.54 -23.27 -7.60
N ILE A 78 0.06 -23.97 -6.56
CA ILE A 78 -0.59 -23.33 -5.40
C ILE A 78 0.43 -22.59 -4.52
N TRP A 79 1.68 -23.04 -4.49
CA TRP A 79 2.76 -22.35 -3.78
C TRP A 79 3.05 -20.98 -4.41
N THR A 80 3.00 -20.89 -5.74
CA THR A 80 3.15 -19.61 -6.45
C THR A 80 1.98 -18.67 -6.15
N SER A 81 0.75 -19.19 -6.05
CA SER A 81 -0.42 -18.39 -5.69
C SER A 81 -0.36 -17.86 -4.25
N LEU A 82 0.24 -18.59 -3.31
CA LEU A 82 0.42 -18.11 -1.93
C LEU A 82 1.37 -16.90 -1.87
N GLY A 83 2.35 -16.79 -2.78
CA GLY A 83 3.23 -15.63 -2.86
C GLY A 83 2.47 -14.33 -3.10
N GLY A 84 1.40 -14.36 -3.90
CA GLY A 84 0.51 -13.21 -4.10
C GLY A 84 -0.24 -12.78 -2.83
N VAL A 85 -0.46 -13.69 -1.88
CA VAL A 85 -1.07 -13.34 -0.59
C VAL A 85 -0.10 -12.51 0.26
N MET A 86 1.21 -12.77 0.18
CA MET A 86 2.19 -11.95 0.93
C MET A 86 2.14 -10.47 0.53
N LEU A 87 1.85 -10.16 -0.75
CA LEU A 87 1.65 -8.78 -1.20
C LEU A 87 0.52 -8.07 -0.43
N SER A 88 -0.51 -8.78 0.02
CA SER A 88 -1.61 -8.19 0.80
C SER A 88 -1.22 -7.84 2.25
N ILE A 89 -0.15 -8.44 2.77
CA ILE A 89 0.37 -8.19 4.13
C ILE A 89 1.33 -6.97 4.13
N THR A 90 1.81 -6.57 2.95
CA THR A 90 2.69 -5.40 2.81
C THR A 90 2.00 -4.14 3.36
N GLY A 91 2.73 -3.37 4.18
CA GLY A 91 2.21 -2.19 4.86
C GLY A 91 1.87 -2.38 6.34
N THR A 92 1.73 -3.62 6.84
CA THR A 92 1.63 -3.86 8.29
C THR A 92 2.89 -3.43 9.04
N GLU A 93 4.06 -3.58 8.44
CA GLU A 93 5.34 -3.12 9.01
C GLU A 93 5.40 -1.60 9.19
N ALA A 94 4.86 -0.83 8.24
CA ALA A 94 4.77 0.62 8.36
C ALA A 94 3.90 1.02 9.57
N LEU A 95 2.82 0.28 9.81
CA LEU A 95 1.98 0.46 10.99
C LEU A 95 2.75 0.22 12.30
N PHE A 96 3.65 -0.76 12.33
CA PHE A 96 4.51 -1.04 13.48
C PHE A 96 5.61 0.01 13.66
N ALA A 97 6.23 0.47 12.57
CA ALA A 97 7.24 1.52 12.63
C ALA A 97 6.67 2.85 13.17
N ASP A 98 5.40 3.14 12.87
CA ASP A 98 4.69 4.34 13.32
C ASP A 98 4.18 4.27 14.77
N LEU A 99 4.36 3.14 15.49
CA LEU A 99 4.08 3.05 16.93
C LEU A 99 4.89 4.06 17.76
N CYS A 100 6.03 4.54 17.23
CA CYS A 100 6.81 5.59 17.88
C CYS A 100 6.17 6.98 17.76
N HIS A 101 5.20 7.18 16.85
CA HIS A 101 4.56 8.47 16.59
C HIS A 101 3.12 8.57 17.11
N PHE A 102 2.41 7.44 17.23
CA PHE A 102 1.00 7.41 17.61
C PHE A 102 0.73 6.45 18.76
N PRO A 103 -0.28 6.73 19.61
CA PRO A 103 -0.65 5.81 20.68
C PRO A 103 -1.21 4.50 20.10
N VAL A 104 -0.80 3.38 20.70
CA VAL A 104 -1.20 2.01 20.30
C VAL A 104 -2.72 1.88 20.14
N LEU A 105 -3.49 2.45 21.07
CA LEU A 105 -4.95 2.38 21.07
C LEU A 105 -5.57 3.03 19.82
N ALA A 106 -5.04 4.16 19.36
CA ALA A 106 -5.58 4.84 18.18
C ALA A 106 -5.37 4.00 16.91
N ILE A 107 -4.19 3.39 16.79
CA ILE A 107 -3.86 2.47 15.70
C ILE A 107 -4.81 1.26 15.71
N GLN A 108 -5.00 0.63 16.87
CA GLN A 108 -5.87 -0.54 17.01
C GLN A 108 -7.32 -0.25 16.64
N ILE A 109 -7.86 0.89 17.10
CA ILE A 109 -9.23 1.31 16.80
C ILE A 109 -9.38 1.58 15.29
N ALA A 110 -8.49 2.36 14.69
CA ALA A 110 -8.56 2.69 13.26
C ALA A 110 -8.44 1.44 12.38
N PHE A 111 -7.51 0.55 12.72
CA PHE A 111 -7.31 -0.69 11.98
C PHE A 111 -8.50 -1.64 12.12
N THR A 112 -8.96 -1.90 13.35
CA THR A 112 -10.00 -2.90 13.62
C THR A 112 -11.39 -2.45 13.16
N LEU A 113 -11.73 -1.18 13.32
CA LEU A 113 -13.07 -0.68 13.00
C LEU A 113 -13.24 -0.27 11.54
N VAL A 114 -12.17 0.18 10.87
CA VAL A 114 -12.27 0.76 9.52
C VAL A 114 -11.49 -0.06 8.51
N VAL A 115 -10.17 -0.13 8.67
CA VAL A 115 -9.27 -0.69 7.63
C VAL A 115 -9.55 -2.17 7.41
N PHE A 116 -9.54 -2.96 8.48
CA PHE A 116 -9.71 -4.41 8.44
C PHE A 116 -11.06 -4.84 7.81
N PRO A 117 -12.24 -4.36 8.29
CA PRO A 117 -13.51 -4.76 7.69
C PRO A 117 -13.66 -4.30 6.24
N CYS A 118 -13.19 -3.09 5.89
CA CYS A 118 -13.28 -2.59 4.52
C CYS A 118 -12.43 -3.41 3.55
N LEU A 119 -11.19 -3.76 3.93
CA LEU A 119 -10.32 -4.61 3.11
C LEU A 119 -10.91 -6.01 2.94
N LEU A 120 -11.42 -6.59 4.03
CA LEU A 120 -12.01 -7.91 4.04
C LEU A 120 -13.26 -7.98 3.15
N LEU A 121 -14.11 -6.96 3.18
CA LEU A 121 -15.24 -6.80 2.24
C LEU A 121 -14.77 -6.59 0.79
N ALA A 122 -13.72 -5.79 0.56
CA ALA A 122 -13.20 -5.54 -0.78
C ALA A 122 -12.67 -6.83 -1.43
N TYR A 123 -11.86 -7.61 -0.72
CA TYR A 123 -11.31 -8.87 -1.23
C TYR A 123 -12.40 -9.93 -1.46
N THR A 124 -13.33 -10.10 -0.51
CA THR A 124 -14.43 -11.06 -0.69
C THR A 124 -15.42 -10.63 -1.76
N GLY A 125 -15.68 -9.34 -1.92
CA GLY A 125 -16.49 -8.80 -3.02
C GLY A 125 -15.84 -9.03 -4.38
N GLN A 126 -14.53 -8.84 -4.51
CA GLN A 126 -13.81 -9.19 -5.74
C GLN A 126 -13.86 -10.70 -6.02
N ALA A 127 -13.68 -11.54 -5.01
CA ALA A 127 -13.82 -12.98 -5.17
C ALA A 127 -15.24 -13.38 -5.62
N ALA A 128 -16.29 -12.73 -5.09
CA ALA A 128 -17.68 -12.95 -5.52
C ALA A 128 -17.88 -12.58 -6.99
N TYR A 129 -17.27 -11.50 -7.45
CA TYR A 129 -17.31 -11.09 -8.85
C TYR A 129 -16.59 -12.08 -9.80
N ILE A 130 -15.38 -12.50 -9.44
CA ILE A 130 -14.54 -13.40 -10.27
C ILE A 130 -15.16 -14.80 -10.44
N ILE A 131 -15.90 -15.29 -9.44
CA ILE A 131 -16.59 -16.59 -9.54
C ILE A 131 -17.59 -16.62 -10.72
N VAL A 132 -18.24 -15.48 -10.98
CA VAL A 132 -19.19 -15.33 -12.10
C VAL A 132 -18.46 -14.97 -13.39
N HIS A 133 -17.44 -14.10 -13.32
CA HIS A 133 -16.70 -13.61 -14.48
C HIS A 133 -15.23 -14.03 -14.42
N LYS A 134 -14.97 -15.29 -14.79
CA LYS A 134 -13.63 -15.91 -14.70
C LYS A 134 -12.59 -15.28 -15.62
N ASP A 135 -13.00 -14.61 -16.70
CA ASP A 135 -12.10 -13.99 -17.67
C ASP A 135 -11.56 -12.62 -17.22
N HIS A 136 -12.05 -12.09 -16.08
CA HIS A 136 -11.78 -10.73 -15.61
C HIS A 136 -10.73 -10.64 -14.48
N VAL A 137 -9.82 -11.61 -14.34
CA VAL A 137 -8.88 -11.70 -13.21
C VAL A 137 -7.90 -10.52 -13.15
N VAL A 138 -7.41 -10.03 -14.29
CA VAL A 138 -6.35 -9.00 -14.34
C VAL A 138 -6.86 -7.63 -13.86
N ASP A 139 -8.08 -7.24 -14.28
CA ASP A 139 -8.67 -5.94 -13.94
C ASP A 139 -9.82 -6.06 -12.94
N ALA A 140 -9.81 -7.12 -12.12
CA ALA A 140 -10.95 -7.51 -11.28
C ALA A 140 -11.42 -6.36 -10.38
N PHE A 141 -10.50 -5.59 -9.81
CA PHE A 141 -10.82 -4.42 -8.98
C PHE A 141 -11.73 -3.44 -9.73
N TYR A 142 -11.26 -2.90 -10.86
CA TYR A 142 -11.97 -1.88 -11.61
C TYR A 142 -13.24 -2.40 -12.30
N ARG A 143 -13.23 -3.64 -12.77
CA ARG A 143 -14.41 -4.28 -13.39
C ARG A 143 -15.49 -4.68 -12.37
N SER A 144 -15.12 -4.82 -11.10
CA SER A 144 -16.08 -5.12 -10.03
C SER A 144 -16.85 -3.88 -9.57
N ILE A 145 -16.43 -2.68 -9.97
CA ILE A 145 -17.09 -1.42 -9.62
C ILE A 145 -18.25 -1.18 -10.61
N PRO A 146 -19.47 -0.85 -10.13
CA PRO A 146 -20.58 -0.45 -11.00
C PRO A 146 -20.25 0.77 -11.87
N ASP A 147 -20.67 0.75 -13.14
CA ASP A 147 -20.34 1.79 -14.12
C ASP A 147 -20.71 3.22 -13.66
N ALA A 148 -21.81 3.35 -12.91
CA ALA A 148 -22.30 4.64 -12.39
C ALA A 148 -21.33 5.32 -11.40
N ILE A 149 -20.53 4.54 -10.66
CA ILE A 149 -19.59 5.07 -9.65
C ILE A 149 -18.11 4.86 -10.04
N TYR A 150 -17.86 4.34 -11.25
CA TYR A 150 -16.50 4.08 -11.74
C TYR A 150 -15.61 5.32 -11.72
N TRP A 151 -16.07 6.43 -12.32
CA TRP A 151 -15.29 7.66 -12.40
C TRP A 151 -15.01 8.30 -11.03
N PRO A 152 -16.00 8.46 -10.14
CA PRO A 152 -15.74 8.89 -8.76
C PRO A 152 -14.75 7.99 -8.02
N ALA A 153 -14.92 6.66 -8.13
CA ALA A 153 -14.03 5.69 -7.49
C ALA A 153 -12.59 5.79 -8.01
N PHE A 154 -12.42 5.97 -9.32
CA PHE A 154 -11.12 6.14 -9.95
C PHE A 154 -10.39 7.40 -9.46
N VAL A 155 -11.10 8.52 -9.33
CA VAL A 155 -10.52 9.77 -8.80
C VAL A 155 -10.09 9.58 -7.34
N ILE A 156 -10.95 8.99 -6.50
CA ILE A 156 -10.63 8.73 -5.09
C ILE A 156 -9.45 7.75 -4.97
N ALA A 157 -9.40 6.71 -5.79
CA ALA A 157 -8.29 5.76 -5.85
C ALA A 157 -6.96 6.46 -6.16
N THR A 158 -6.97 7.33 -7.17
CA THR A 158 -5.78 8.09 -7.59
C THR A 158 -5.31 9.02 -6.48
N LEU A 159 -6.24 9.72 -5.84
CA LEU A 159 -5.92 10.59 -4.70
C LEU A 159 -5.39 9.79 -3.51
N ALA A 160 -5.96 8.63 -3.20
CA ALA A 160 -5.49 7.74 -2.14
C ALA A 160 -4.06 7.22 -2.44
N ALA A 161 -3.76 6.90 -3.70
CA ALA A 161 -2.43 6.50 -4.13
C ALA A 161 -1.40 7.63 -3.98
N ILE A 162 -1.79 8.88 -4.25
CA ILE A 162 -0.94 10.05 -3.99
C ILE A 162 -0.67 10.19 -2.48
N VAL A 163 -1.69 10.08 -1.63
CA VAL A 163 -1.54 10.15 -0.17
C VAL A 163 -0.64 9.02 0.36
N ALA A 164 -0.82 7.79 -0.14
CA ALA A 164 0.03 6.66 0.22
C ALA A 164 1.50 6.92 -0.16
N SER A 165 1.75 7.43 -1.37
CA SER A 165 3.09 7.79 -1.83
C SER A 165 3.75 8.85 -0.93
N GLN A 166 2.98 9.85 -0.48
CA GLN A 166 3.44 10.88 0.46
C GLN A 166 3.87 10.31 1.81
N ALA A 167 3.08 9.36 2.35
CA ALA A 167 3.41 8.70 3.60
C ALA A 167 4.74 7.92 3.49
N THR A 168 4.96 7.20 2.38
CA THR A 168 6.21 6.45 2.15
C THR A 168 7.44 7.36 1.99
N ILE A 169 7.29 8.48 1.27
CA ILE A 169 8.37 9.46 1.12
C ILE A 169 8.74 10.06 2.49
N SER A 170 7.74 10.44 3.28
CA SER A 170 7.94 10.97 4.63
C SER A 170 8.61 9.94 5.56
N ALA A 171 8.19 8.69 5.51
CA ALA A 171 8.81 7.59 6.27
C ALA A 171 10.29 7.40 5.89
N THR A 172 10.61 7.52 4.60
CA THR A 172 11.99 7.43 4.11
C THR A 172 12.86 8.54 4.71
N TYR A 173 12.36 9.78 4.77
CA TYR A 173 13.10 10.88 5.40
C TYR A 173 13.34 10.63 6.90
N SER A 174 12.37 10.06 7.62
CA SER A 174 12.53 9.66 9.02
C SER A 174 13.61 8.60 9.19
N ILE A 175 13.65 7.58 8.33
CA ILE A 175 14.68 6.53 8.37
C ILE A 175 16.07 7.12 8.09
N ILE A 176 16.22 8.00 7.10
CA ILE A 176 17.50 8.66 6.81
C ILE A 176 17.94 9.52 8.00
N LYS A 177 17.02 10.23 8.66
CA LYS A 177 17.33 11.00 9.87
C LYS A 177 17.85 10.10 11.00
N GLN A 178 17.23 8.94 11.22
CA GLN A 178 17.67 7.97 12.23
C GLN A 178 19.05 7.38 11.87
N ALA A 179 19.28 7.07 10.59
CA ALA A 179 20.58 6.59 10.10
C ALA A 179 21.70 7.63 10.27
N LEU A 180 21.40 8.92 10.07
CA LEU A 180 22.33 10.03 10.33
C LEU A 180 22.67 10.14 11.83
N ALA A 181 21.69 9.98 12.71
CA ALA A 181 21.91 10.03 14.16
C ALA A 181 22.81 8.87 14.64
N LEU A 182 22.75 7.72 13.97
CA LEU A 182 23.62 6.56 14.20
C LEU A 182 24.98 6.65 13.50
N GLY A 183 25.25 7.71 12.73
CA GLY A 183 26.50 7.88 11.97
C GLY A 183 26.64 6.94 10.76
N CYS A 184 25.58 6.23 10.37
CA CYS A 184 25.57 5.26 9.27
C CYS A 184 25.34 5.91 7.89
N PHE A 185 25.12 7.22 7.81
CA PHE A 185 24.81 7.93 6.57
C PHE A 185 25.64 9.21 6.41
N PRO A 186 26.14 9.55 5.20
CA PRO A 186 26.87 10.79 4.97
C PRO A 186 25.99 12.02 5.24
N ARG A 187 26.60 13.12 5.69
CA ARG A 187 25.88 14.35 6.06
C ARG A 187 25.06 14.88 4.88
N VAL A 188 23.74 14.78 4.96
CA VAL A 188 22.78 15.38 4.02
C VAL A 188 22.11 16.60 4.62
N SER A 189 21.69 17.53 3.76
CA SER A 189 21.03 18.77 4.17
C SER A 189 19.60 18.49 4.65
N VAL A 190 19.37 18.59 5.96
CA VAL A 190 18.04 18.36 6.54
C VAL A 190 17.32 19.69 6.69
N VAL A 191 16.28 19.91 5.88
CA VAL A 191 15.42 21.10 5.96
C VAL A 191 14.18 20.76 6.76
N HIS A 192 14.03 21.38 7.94
CA HIS A 192 12.83 21.22 8.75
C HIS A 192 11.71 22.07 8.13
N THR A 193 10.65 21.42 7.69
CA THR A 193 9.56 22.07 6.96
C THR A 193 8.56 22.76 7.91
N SER A 194 8.43 22.26 9.14
CA SER A 194 7.56 22.82 10.19
C SER A 194 8.35 23.29 11.41
N LYS A 195 8.00 24.46 11.97
CA LYS A 195 8.48 24.90 13.29
C LYS A 195 7.69 24.30 14.46
N LYS A 196 6.57 23.61 14.20
CA LYS A 196 5.61 23.11 15.21
C LYS A 196 5.64 21.59 15.39
N PHE A 197 6.04 20.82 14.38
CA PHE A 197 6.12 19.36 14.44
C PHE A 197 7.51 18.85 14.03
N LEU A 198 8.24 18.27 14.99
CA LEU A 198 9.59 17.68 14.82
C LEU A 198 9.66 16.50 13.82
N GLY A 199 8.51 15.98 13.36
CA GLY A 199 8.40 14.86 12.42
C GLY A 199 8.26 15.25 10.94
N GLN A 200 8.14 16.54 10.61
CA GLN A 200 8.03 16.98 9.21
C GLN A 200 9.37 17.44 8.67
N ILE A 201 10.07 16.48 8.07
CA ILE A 201 11.45 16.59 7.62
C ILE A 201 11.45 16.53 6.10
N TYR A 202 12.03 17.52 5.43
CA TYR A 202 12.25 17.49 3.99
C TYR A 202 13.76 17.41 3.74
N ILE A 203 14.18 16.39 2.99
CA ILE A 203 15.58 16.22 2.60
C ILE A 203 15.63 16.31 1.06
N PRO A 204 15.99 17.48 0.50
CA PRO A 204 15.93 17.70 -0.95
C PRO A 204 16.80 16.70 -1.72
N ASP A 205 17.99 16.38 -1.22
CA ASP A 205 18.91 15.43 -1.86
C ASP A 205 18.27 14.04 -2.02
N ILE A 206 17.61 13.54 -0.97
CA ILE A 206 16.92 12.25 -0.98
C ILE A 206 15.68 12.30 -1.87
N ASN A 207 14.97 13.42 -1.90
CA ASN A 207 13.80 13.61 -2.78
C ASN A 207 14.16 13.41 -4.26
N TRP A 208 15.25 14.03 -4.72
CA TRP A 208 15.72 13.92 -6.10
C TRP A 208 16.18 12.49 -6.43
N VAL A 209 16.92 11.85 -5.51
CA VAL A 209 17.35 10.45 -5.68
C VAL A 209 16.15 9.51 -5.78
N LEU A 210 15.17 9.64 -4.88
CA LEU A 210 13.93 8.85 -4.90
C LEU A 210 13.16 9.07 -6.21
N MET A 211 13.04 10.31 -6.68
CA MET A 211 12.35 10.61 -7.93
C MET A 211 13.01 9.90 -9.12
N ILE A 212 14.34 9.99 -9.24
CA ILE A 212 15.09 9.34 -10.33
C ILE A 212 14.92 7.82 -10.28
N LEU A 213 15.01 7.21 -9.10
CA LEU A 213 14.83 5.77 -8.92
C LEU A 213 13.40 5.32 -9.27
N CYS A 214 12.37 6.05 -8.82
CA CYS A 214 10.98 5.75 -9.16
C CYS A 214 10.73 5.84 -10.67
N ILE A 215 11.27 6.87 -11.34
CA ILE A 215 11.16 7.01 -12.81
C ILE A 215 11.90 5.87 -13.52
N ALA A 216 13.12 5.53 -13.08
CA ALA A 216 13.90 4.45 -13.67
C ALA A 216 13.19 3.09 -13.57
N VAL A 217 12.62 2.76 -12.41
CA VAL A 217 11.85 1.51 -12.22
C VAL A 217 10.59 1.50 -13.10
N THR A 218 9.86 2.62 -13.15
CA THR A 218 8.62 2.72 -13.94
C THR A 218 8.90 2.60 -15.45
N ALA A 219 9.93 3.29 -15.93
CA ALA A 219 10.32 3.27 -17.34
C ALA A 219 11.01 1.96 -17.76
N GLY A 220 11.74 1.32 -16.84
CA GLY A 220 12.49 0.08 -17.10
C GLY A 220 11.61 -1.16 -17.18
N PHE A 221 10.67 -1.33 -16.25
CA PHE A 221 9.83 -2.54 -16.23
C PHE A 221 8.64 -2.47 -17.19
N LYS A 222 8.05 -1.28 -17.41
CA LYS A 222 6.85 -1.02 -18.25
C LYS A 222 5.62 -1.91 -17.98
N ASN A 223 5.69 -2.84 -17.03
CA ASN A 223 4.68 -3.85 -16.73
C ASN A 223 4.36 -3.85 -15.23
N GLN A 224 3.11 -3.55 -14.91
CA GLN A 224 2.61 -3.44 -13.54
C GLN A 224 2.79 -4.74 -12.74
N ILE A 225 2.61 -5.90 -13.37
CA ILE A 225 2.71 -7.19 -12.68
C ILE A 225 4.15 -7.46 -12.23
N GLN A 226 5.13 -7.15 -13.07
CA GLN A 226 6.54 -7.35 -12.75
C GLN A 226 7.01 -6.40 -11.64
N ILE A 227 6.60 -5.13 -11.70
CA ILE A 227 6.89 -4.15 -10.63
C ILE A 227 6.29 -4.61 -9.31
N GLY A 228 5.03 -5.07 -9.32
CA GLY A 228 4.35 -5.59 -8.14
C GLY A 228 5.05 -6.80 -7.53
N ASN A 229 5.46 -7.77 -8.36
CA ASN A 229 6.19 -8.95 -7.89
C ASN A 229 7.55 -8.58 -7.29
N ALA A 230 8.32 -7.70 -7.94
CA ALA A 230 9.62 -7.25 -7.44
C ALA A 230 9.48 -6.52 -6.10
N TYR A 231 8.47 -5.64 -5.99
CA TYR A 231 8.13 -4.97 -4.74
C TYR A 231 7.78 -5.97 -3.63
N GLY A 232 6.94 -6.97 -3.92
CA GLY A 232 6.57 -8.01 -2.96
C GLY A 232 7.77 -8.79 -2.45
N THR A 233 8.65 -9.24 -3.34
CA THR A 233 9.87 -9.94 -2.95
C THR A 233 10.77 -9.08 -2.06
N ALA A 234 10.95 -7.80 -2.40
CA ALA A 234 11.76 -6.89 -1.59
C ALA A 234 11.20 -6.72 -0.16
N VAL A 235 9.89 -6.51 -0.03
CA VAL A 235 9.24 -6.35 1.29
C VAL A 235 9.34 -7.63 2.10
N VAL A 236 9.10 -8.80 1.51
CA VAL A 236 9.21 -10.08 2.23
C VAL A 236 10.62 -10.30 2.79
N ILE A 237 11.65 -9.94 2.03
CA ILE A 237 13.04 -10.01 2.51
C ILE A 237 13.26 -9.06 3.69
N VAL A 238 12.76 -7.82 3.60
CA VAL A 238 12.87 -6.85 4.70
C VAL A 238 12.16 -7.36 5.96
N MET A 239 10.92 -7.85 5.84
CA MET A 239 10.16 -8.41 6.96
C MET A 239 10.86 -9.61 7.61
N LEU A 240 11.47 -10.48 6.80
CA LEU A 240 12.25 -11.61 7.29
C LEU A 240 13.48 -11.12 8.08
N VAL A 241 14.21 -10.16 7.52
CA VAL A 241 15.40 -9.58 8.15
C VAL A 241 15.04 -8.89 9.48
N THR A 242 13.98 -8.07 9.51
CA THR A 242 13.54 -7.40 10.74
C THR A 242 13.05 -8.37 11.78
N THR A 243 12.35 -9.44 11.39
CA THR A 243 11.94 -10.51 12.32
C THR A 243 13.15 -11.20 12.95
N PHE A 244 14.16 -11.57 12.14
CA PHE A 244 15.39 -12.19 12.65
C PHE A 244 16.21 -11.26 13.54
N LEU A 245 16.25 -9.97 13.25
CA LEU A 245 16.92 -8.95 14.08
C LEU A 245 16.17 -8.66 15.38
N MET A 246 14.84 -8.75 15.39
CA MET A 246 14.05 -8.51 16.60
C MET A 246 14.20 -9.61 17.65
N VAL A 247 14.38 -10.87 17.22
CA VAL A 247 14.58 -12.01 18.14
C VAL A 247 15.73 -11.79 19.13
N PRO A 248 16.97 -11.47 18.72
CA PRO A 248 18.06 -11.24 19.67
C PRO A 248 17.82 -9.99 20.53
N ILE A 249 17.17 -8.94 20.01
CA ILE A 249 16.85 -7.74 20.78
C ILE A 249 15.89 -8.09 21.93
N MET A 250 14.84 -8.87 21.66
CA MET A 250 13.91 -9.33 22.70
C MET A 250 14.50 -10.33 23.69
N LEU A 251 15.57 -11.04 23.31
CA LEU A 251 16.27 -11.97 24.21
C LEU A 251 17.34 -11.29 25.07
N LEU A 252 17.89 -10.16 24.60
CA LEU A 252 18.93 -9.38 25.30
C LEU A 252 18.36 -8.31 26.24
N VAL A 253 17.14 -7.84 25.98
CA VAL A 253 16.39 -6.87 26.80
C VAL A 253 15.46 -7.61 27.75
#